data_AF-A0A2Z7CGP2-F1
#
_entry.id   AF-A0A2Z7CGP2-F1
#
_cell.length_a   1.000
_cell.length_b   1.000
_cell.length_c   1.000
_cell.angle_alpha   90.00
_cell.angle_beta   90.00
_cell.angle_gamma   90.00
#
_symmetry.space_group_name_H-M   'P 1'
#
loop_
_entity.id
_entity.type
_entity.pdbx_description
1 polymer ?
#
loop_
_entity_poly.entity_id
_entity_poly.type
_entity_poly.pdbx_seq_one_letter_code
_entity_poly.pdbx_strand_id
1 'polypeptide(L)' 'MVVDECDSTMGCDEDHDYQPPCPNNIVDASKAVWEALGVPEDDWGQLDITWSDA' A
#
# COMPACT_ATOMS: atom_id res chain seq x y z
N MET A 1 2.52 -2.07 -12.57
CA MET A 1 1.71 -3.29 -12.81
C MET A 1 1.12 -3.68 -11.47
N VAL A 2 -0.18 -3.92 -11.41
CA VAL A 2 -0.84 -4.47 -10.21
C VAL A 2 -0.55 -5.96 -10.15
N VAL A 3 -0.11 -6.45 -8.99
CA VAL A 3 0.33 -7.85 -8.82
C VAL A 3 -0.30 -8.57 -7.63
N ASP A 4 -0.96 -7.83 -6.74
CA ASP A 4 -1.55 -8.36 -5.51
C ASP A 4 -2.72 -7.49 -5.04
N GLU A 5 -3.43 -7.96 -4.02
CA GLU A 5 -4.53 -7.28 -3.34
C GLU A 5 -4.12 -6.79 -1.94
N CYS A 6 -4.50 -5.57 -1.59
CA CYS A 6 -4.52 -5.10 -0.20
C CYS A 6 -5.92 -5.36 0.36
N ASP A 7 -6.11 -6.48 1.06
CA ASP A 7 -7.45 -6.98 1.44
C ASP A 7 -8.11 -6.05 2.46
N SER A 8 -9.26 -5.49 2.08
CA SER A 8 -10.07 -4.58 2.91
C SER A 8 -11.27 -5.27 3.59
N THR A 9 -11.43 -6.57 3.36
CA THR A 9 -12.58 -7.37 3.80
C THR A 9 -12.29 -8.20 5.05
N MET A 10 -11.02 -8.57 5.29
CA MET A 10 -10.58 -9.42 6.39
C MET A 10 -9.28 -8.92 7.03
N GLY A 11 -8.99 -9.40 8.24
CA GLY A 11 -7.87 -8.98 9.08
C GLY A 11 -8.18 -9.19 10.57
N CYS A 12 -7.25 -8.77 11.43
CA CYS A 12 -7.31 -8.95 12.89
C CYS A 12 -7.41 -10.44 13.32
N ASP A 13 -6.84 -11.35 12.54
CA ASP A 13 -6.81 -12.78 12.79
C ASP A 13 -5.38 -13.33 12.63
N GLU A 14 -5.20 -14.64 12.89
CA GLU A 14 -3.88 -15.29 12.85
C GLU A 14 -3.29 -15.35 11.43
N ASP A 15 -4.12 -15.53 10.40
CA ASP A 15 -3.67 -15.65 9.02
C ASP A 15 -3.12 -14.32 8.48
N HIS A 16 -3.56 -13.20 9.05
CA HIS A 16 -3.12 -11.84 8.70
C HIS A 16 -2.17 -11.22 9.74
N ASP A 17 -1.49 -12.01 10.57
CA ASP A 17 -0.58 -11.55 11.64
C ASP A 17 -1.23 -10.52 12.60
N TYR A 18 -2.54 -10.62 12.79
CA TYR A 18 -3.39 -9.69 13.54
C TYR A 18 -3.35 -8.23 13.05
N GLN A 19 -2.88 -8.00 11.82
CA GLN A 19 -2.94 -6.69 11.19
C GLN A 19 -4.39 -6.34 10.82
N PRO A 20 -4.81 -5.07 10.92
CA PRO A 20 -6.15 -4.66 10.53
C PRO A 20 -6.38 -4.82 9.03
N PRO A 21 -7.64 -4.93 8.58
CA PRO A 21 -7.98 -4.86 7.16
C PRO A 21 -7.43 -3.59 6.53
N CYS A 22 -7.01 -3.71 5.27
CA CYS A 22 -6.51 -2.58 4.49
C CYS A 22 -7.60 -1.50 4.30
N PRO A 23 -7.27 -0.20 4.39
CA PRO A 23 -8.19 0.85 3.99
C PRO A 23 -8.58 0.73 2.51
N ASN A 24 -9.79 1.18 2.16
CA ASN A 24 -10.39 0.95 0.84
C ASN A 24 -9.86 1.86 -0.29
N ASN A 25 -8.87 2.71 0.01
CA ASN A 25 -8.30 3.70 -0.90
C ASN A 25 -6.77 3.62 -0.98
N ILE A 26 -6.19 2.45 -0.70
CA ILE A 26 -4.74 2.23 -0.66
C ILE A 26 -4.23 1.68 -1.99
N VAL A 27 -3.11 2.24 -2.44
CA VAL A 27 -2.20 1.61 -3.41
C VAL A 27 -0.95 1.23 -2.62
N ASP A 28 -0.81 -0.05 -2.27
CA ASP A 28 0.36 -0.49 -1.53
C ASP A 28 1.53 -0.69 -2.50
N ALA A 29 2.66 -0.07 -2.17
CA ALA A 29 3.71 0.24 -3.14
C ALA A 29 5.05 -0.31 -2.68
N SER A 30 5.72 -1.05 -3.57
CA SER A 30 7.08 -1.53 -3.32
C SER A 30 8.07 -0.38 -3.15
N LYS A 31 9.21 -0.66 -2.48
CA LYS A 31 10.35 0.26 -2.35
C LYS A 31 10.72 0.97 -3.65
N ALA A 32 10.74 0.24 -4.78
CA ALA A 32 11.11 0.81 -6.07
C ALA A 32 10.13 1.89 -6.57
N VAL A 33 8.84 1.79 -6.21
CA VAL A 33 7.84 2.80 -6.56
C VAL A 33 8.09 4.09 -5.78
N TRP A 34 8.36 3.99 -4.48
CA TRP A 34 8.71 5.15 -3.65
C TRP A 34 9.98 5.87 -4.15
N GLU A 35 11.02 5.12 -4.49
CA GLU A 35 12.25 5.65 -5.10
C GLU A 35 11.98 6.33 -6.46
N ALA A 36 11.13 5.72 -7.31
CA ALA A 36 10.78 6.28 -8.60
C ALA A 36 9.94 7.57 -8.50
N LEU A 37 9.11 7.70 -7.46
CA LEU A 37 8.40 8.93 -7.12
C LEU A 37 9.31 10.01 -6.52
N GLY A 38 10.55 9.66 -6.14
CA GLY A 38 11.54 10.59 -5.59
C GLY A 38 11.23 11.03 -4.16
N VAL A 39 10.46 10.25 -3.40
CA VAL A 39 10.13 10.55 -2.00
C VAL A 39 11.33 10.17 -1.11
N PRO A 40 11.83 11.06 -0.24
CA PRO A 40 12.90 10.74 0.71
C PRO A 40 12.48 9.61 1.67
N GLU A 41 13.41 8.69 1.99
CA GLU A 41 13.13 7.53 2.85
C GLU A 41 12.61 7.93 4.24
N ASP A 42 13.06 9.06 4.77
CA ASP A 42 12.59 9.62 6.06
C ASP A 42 11.11 10.04 6.03
N ASP A 43 10.54 10.25 4.83
CA ASP A 43 9.14 10.63 4.61
C ASP A 43 8.27 9.43 4.18
N TRP A 44 8.81 8.21 4.16
CA TRP A 44 8.04 7.02 3.78
C TRP A 44 7.03 6.62 4.87
N GLY A 45 5.89 6.12 4.42
CA GLY A 45 4.77 5.73 5.28
C GLY A 45 3.47 5.86 4.51
N GLN A 46 2.92 7.07 4.47
CA GLN A 46 1.72 7.38 3.70
C GLN A 46 1.90 8.68 2.93
N LEU A 47 1.47 8.67 1.67
CA LEU A 47 1.50 9.82 0.79
C LEU A 47 0.18 9.88 0.03
N ASP A 48 -0.46 11.05 0.01
CA ASP A 48 -1.63 11.27 -0.84
C ASP A 48 -1.21 11.28 -2.31
N ILE A 49 -1.79 10.37 -3.09
CA ILE A 49 -1.49 10.22 -4.52
C ILE A 49 -2.77 10.22 -5.36
N THR A 50 -2.59 10.43 -6.66
CA THR A 50 -3.58 10.11 -7.68
C THR A 50 -3.02 9.05 -8.61
N TRP A 51 -3.90 8.20 -9.14
CA TRP A 51 -3.51 7.15 -10.08
C TRP A 51 -4.59 6.99 -11.15
N SER A 52 -4.19 6.46 -12.29
CA SER A 52 -5.07 6.02 -13.36
C SER A 52 -4.48 4.76 -13.98
N ASP A 53 -5.31 3.98 -14.66
CA ASP A 53 -4.78 2.99 -15.60
C ASP A 53 -3.89 3.69 -16.64
N ALA A 54 -2.86 2.96 -17.10
CA ALA A 54 -1.87 3.42 -18.06
C ALA A 54 -2.25 3.06 -19.50
#